data_AF-D3S6S7-F1
#
_entry.id   AF-D3S6S7-F1
#
_cell.length_a   1.000
_cell.length_b   1.000
_cell.length_c   1.000
_cell.angle_alpha   90.00
_cell.angle_beta   90.00
_cell.angle_gamma   90.00
#
_symmetry.space_group_name_H-M   'P 1'
#
loop_
_entity.id
_entity.type
_entity.pdbx_description
1 polymer ?
#
loop_
_entity_poly.entity_id
_entity_poly.type
_entity_poly.pdbx_seq_one_letter_code
_entity_poly.pdbx_strand_id
1 'polypeptide(L)'
;MIVEFKKYDEFGNIVEGDDFHCIVFYIKKKEIPHKDALLFEAVKAENVPGIVAKYLIDEIESGYGDPEEISDVEELKKYGVPDDIIDTIKETLKKYGINWLFKVREAEK
;
A
#
# COMPACT_ATOMS: atom_id res chain seq x y z
N MET A 1 11.05 -10.11 5.04
CA MET A 1 9.91 -9.28 5.46
C MET A 1 8.64 -10.10 5.22
N ILE A 2 7.50 -9.76 5.80
CA ILE A 2 6.21 -10.40 5.49
C ILE A 2 5.23 -9.32 5.05
N VAL A 3 4.33 -9.68 4.13
CA VAL A 3 3.24 -8.83 3.68
C VAL A 3 1.92 -9.54 3.94
N GLU A 4 1.01 -8.84 4.58
CA GLU A 4 -0.39 -9.22 4.72
C GLU A 4 -1.22 -8.11 4.08
N PHE A 5 -2.40 -8.42 3.56
CA PHE A 5 -3.30 -7.38 3.08
C PHE A 5 -4.73 -7.61 3.56
N LYS A 6 -5.47 -6.51 3.66
CA LYS A 6 -6.90 -6.51 3.94
C LYS A 6 -7.60 -5.62 2.92
N LYS A 7 -8.85 -5.95 2.60
CA LYS A 7 -9.71 -5.16 1.73
C LYS A 7 -10.69 -4.38 2.60
N TYR A 8 -10.97 -3.15 2.21
CA TYR A 8 -11.84 -2.25 2.96
C TYR A 8 -12.94 -1.67 2.06
N ASP A 9 -14.13 -1.48 2.62
CA ASP A 9 -15.17 -0.66 2.00
C ASP A 9 -14.88 0.85 2.17
N GLU A 10 -15.75 1.71 1.63
CA GLU A 10 -15.60 3.18 1.71
C GLU A 10 -15.71 3.73 3.14
N PHE A 11 -16.20 2.94 4.09
CA PHE A 11 -16.36 3.30 5.49
C PHE A 11 -15.22 2.77 6.37
N GLY A 12 -14.25 2.05 5.79
CA GLY A 12 -13.13 1.47 6.52
C GLY A 12 -13.44 0.14 7.22
N ASN A 13 -14.52 -0.56 6.83
CA ASN A 13 -14.80 -1.91 7.31
C ASN A 13 -14.09 -2.96 6.45
N ILE A 14 -13.61 -4.04 7.08
CA ILE A 14 -12.97 -5.16 6.38
C ILE A 14 -14.01 -5.95 5.59
N VAL A 15 -13.70 -6.27 4.34
CA VAL A 15 -14.56 -7.08 3.45
C VAL A 15 -13.81 -8.26 2.83
N GLU A 16 -14.51 -9.37 2.59
CA GLU A 16 -13.92 -10.59 2.01
C GLU A 16 -14.15 -10.73 0.49
N GLY A 17 -15.12 -10.00 -0.08
CA GLY A 17 -15.50 -10.06 -1.50
C GLY A 17 -14.64 -9.21 -2.44
N ASP A 18 -14.91 -9.30 -3.74
CA ASP A 18 -14.18 -8.52 -4.76
C ASP A 18 -14.73 -7.10 -4.93
N ASP A 19 -15.84 -6.79 -4.26
CA ASP A 19 -16.40 -5.46 -4.12
C ASP A 19 -15.81 -4.78 -2.87
N PHE A 20 -14.89 -3.86 -3.10
CA PHE A 20 -14.13 -3.17 -2.06
C PHE A 20 -13.62 -1.84 -2.61
N HIS A 21 -13.39 -0.87 -1.71
CA HIS A 21 -12.88 0.46 -2.03
C HIS A 21 -11.35 0.49 -2.15
N CYS A 22 -10.63 -0.09 -1.17
CA CYS A 22 -9.17 -0.15 -1.20
C CYS A 22 -8.60 -1.46 -0.64
N ILE A 23 -7.34 -1.75 -0.96
CA ILE A 23 -6.51 -2.78 -0.34
C ILE A 23 -5.46 -2.09 0.51
N VAL A 24 -5.30 -2.49 1.77
CA VAL A 24 -4.20 -2.05 2.62
C VAL A 24 -3.24 -3.20 2.82
N PHE A 25 -1.99 -3.01 2.42
CA PHE A 25 -0.87 -3.90 2.63
C PHE A 25 -0.11 -3.50 3.89
N TYR A 26 0.02 -4.45 4.82
CA TYR A 26 0.82 -4.34 6.03
C TYR A 26 2.16 -5.04 5.79
N ILE A 27 3.20 -4.25 5.60
CA ILE A 27 4.54 -4.71 5.28
C ILE A 27 5.38 -4.61 6.56
N LYS A 28 5.77 -5.75 7.12
CA LYS A 28 6.35 -5.82 8.47
C LYS A 28 7.49 -6.83 8.54
N LYS A 29 8.41 -6.63 9.50
CA LYS A 29 9.34 -7.70 9.90
C LYS A 29 8.58 -8.71 10.78
N LYS A 30 9.12 -9.92 10.93
CA LYS A 30 8.44 -11.00 11.68
C LYS A 30 8.15 -10.63 13.14
N GLU A 31 8.89 -9.68 13.70
CA GLU A 31 8.69 -9.14 15.04
C GLU A 31 8.01 -7.77 14.94
N ILE A 32 6.92 -7.57 15.68
CA ILE A 32 6.13 -6.33 15.78
C ILE A 32 6.02 -6.00 17.27
N PRO A 33 6.13 -4.72 17.70
CA PRO A 33 6.25 -3.49 16.90
C PRO A 33 7.68 -3.25 16.40
N HIS A 34 7.80 -2.88 15.12
CA HIS A 34 9.07 -2.48 14.51
C HIS A 34 8.91 -1.14 13.80
N LYS A 35 9.84 -0.20 14.06
CA LYS A 35 9.91 1.15 13.46
C LYS A 35 10.04 1.21 11.93
N ASP A 36 10.14 0.04 11.29
CA ASP A 36 10.30 -0.09 9.84
C ASP A 36 9.05 -0.77 9.23
N ALA A 37 7.99 -0.97 10.03
CA ALA A 37 6.73 -1.45 9.48
C ALA A 37 6.11 -0.35 8.61
N LEU A 38 5.51 -0.74 7.51
CA LEU A 38 4.88 0.15 6.55
C LEU A 38 3.43 -0.28 6.35
N LEU A 39 2.59 0.71 6.17
CA LEU A 39 1.26 0.55 5.61
C LEU A 39 1.30 1.11 4.19
N PHE A 40 0.76 0.35 3.25
CA PHE A 40 0.59 0.80 1.89
C PHE A 40 -0.85 0.59 1.45
N GLU A 41 -1.54 1.67 1.10
CA GLU A 41 -2.94 1.66 0.68
C GLU A 41 -3.11 1.80 -0.82
N ALA A 42 -4.03 1.00 -1.35
CA ALA A 42 -4.38 0.92 -2.74
C ALA A 42 -5.86 1.03 -3.05
N VAL A 43 -6.30 2.22 -3.46
CA VAL A 43 -7.68 2.48 -3.88
C VAL A 43 -7.95 1.83 -5.24
N LYS A 44 -9.09 1.16 -5.35
CA LYS A 44 -9.61 0.55 -6.58
C LYS A 44 -10.30 1.60 -7.46
N ALA A 45 -9.56 2.65 -7.79
CA ALA A 45 -10.00 3.73 -8.66
C ALA A 45 -8.85 4.13 -9.60
N GLU A 46 -9.20 4.57 -10.81
CA GLU A 46 -8.20 5.07 -11.76
C GLU A 46 -7.70 6.46 -11.35
N ASN A 47 -6.42 6.74 -11.61
CA ASN A 47 -5.77 8.04 -11.33
C ASN A 47 -5.73 8.47 -9.85
N VAL A 48 -5.87 7.52 -8.93
CA VAL A 48 -5.64 7.75 -7.49
C VAL A 48 -4.27 7.18 -7.13
N PRO A 49 -3.33 7.99 -6.59
CA PRO A 49 -2.03 7.49 -6.18
C PRO A 49 -2.16 6.53 -5.00
N GLY A 50 -1.18 5.64 -4.84
CA GLY A 50 -1.06 4.85 -3.62
C GLY A 50 -0.53 5.71 -2.48
N ILE A 51 -0.86 5.32 -1.26
CA ILE A 51 -0.41 6.03 -0.06
C ILE A 51 0.43 5.09 0.79
N VAL A 52 1.62 5.49 1.18
CA VAL A 52 2.49 4.75 2.10
C VAL A 52 2.68 5.53 3.40
N ALA A 53 2.65 4.84 4.53
CA ALA A 53 2.91 5.44 5.85
C ALA A 53 3.85 4.55 6.66
N LYS A 54 4.85 5.16 7.31
CA LYS A 54 5.80 4.47 8.20
C LYS A 54 5.21 4.35 9.60
N TYR A 55 5.39 3.19 10.23
CA TYR A 55 5.04 2.99 11.62
C TYR A 55 6.04 3.70 12.53
N LEU A 56 5.54 4.62 13.34
CA LEU A 56 6.28 5.35 14.36
C LEU A 56 6.07 4.65 15.70
N ILE A 57 7.19 4.32 16.35
CA ILE A 57 7.22 3.88 17.74
C ILE A 57 7.83 5.02 18.53
N ASP A 58 7.01 5.70 19.32
CA ASP A 58 7.47 6.66 20.33
C ASP A 58 7.13 6.15 21.74
N GLU A 59 7.75 6.72 22.77
CA GLU A 59 7.55 6.32 24.17
C GLU A 59 6.12 6.59 24.69
N ILE A 60 5.36 7.42 23.98
CA ILE A 60 4.03 7.92 24.38
C ILE A 60 2.91 7.32 23.52
N GLU A 61 3.14 7.18 22.21
CA GLU A 61 2.15 6.70 21.26
C GLU A 61 2.80 5.88 20.14
N SER A 62 2.10 4.83 19.69
CA SER A 62 2.51 3.99 18.59
C SER A 62 1.47 4.07 17.48
N GLY A 63 1.86 4.49 16.28
CA GLY A 63 0.93 4.76 15.18
C GLY A 63 1.63 4.85 13.83
N TYR A 64 0.88 5.14 12.77
CA TYR A 64 1.49 5.48 11.48
C TYR A 64 1.73 6.99 11.41
N GLY A 65 2.90 7.38 10.90
CA GLY A 65 3.24 8.77 10.66
C GLY A 65 2.50 9.35 9.46
N ASP A 66 2.96 10.53 9.03
CA ASP A 66 2.35 11.23 7.91
C ASP A 66 2.41 10.38 6.62
N PRO A 67 1.29 10.24 5.90
CA PRO A 67 1.25 9.51 4.65
C PRO A 67 2.02 10.23 3.54
N GLU A 68 2.69 9.45 2.69
CA GLU A 68 3.36 9.89 1.47
C GLU A 68 2.65 9.27 0.25
N GLU A 69 2.41 10.06 -0.79
CA GLU A 69 1.88 9.56 -2.05
C GLU A 69 2.99 8.87 -2.87
N ILE A 70 2.67 7.73 -3.48
CA ILE A 70 3.53 7.07 -4.46
C ILE A 70 2.76 6.75 -5.73
N SER A 71 3.45 6.89 -6.86
CA SER A 71 2.90 6.71 -8.20
C SER A 71 3.23 5.33 -8.80
N ASP A 72 4.21 4.63 -8.23
CA ASP A 72 4.63 3.28 -8.60
C ASP A 72 4.90 2.46 -7.33
N VAL A 73 4.48 1.19 -7.34
CA VAL A 73 4.80 0.22 -6.27
C VAL A 73 6.31 0.08 -6.09
N GLU A 74 7.11 0.28 -7.15
CA GLU A 74 8.57 0.29 -7.09
C GLU A 74 9.13 1.34 -6.13
N GLU A 75 8.40 2.43 -5.88
CA GLU A 75 8.83 3.46 -4.93
C GLU A 75 8.91 2.95 -3.49
N LEU A 76 8.23 1.84 -3.17
CA LEU A 76 8.36 1.17 -1.87
C LEU A 76 9.80 0.71 -1.57
N LYS A 77 10.66 0.57 -2.58
CA LYS A 77 12.11 0.29 -2.40
C LYS A 77 12.81 1.36 -1.59
N LYS A 78 12.37 2.63 -1.69
CA LYS A 78 12.90 3.75 -0.89
C LYS A 78 12.75 3.52 0.62
N TYR A 79 11.80 2.65 1.01
CA TYR A 79 11.46 2.30 2.38
C TYR A 79 12.08 0.95 2.80
N GLY A 80 12.92 0.35 1.96
CA GLY A 80 13.59 -0.93 2.24
C GLY A 80 12.72 -2.17 2.01
N VAL A 81 11.63 -2.04 1.25
CA VAL A 81 10.81 -3.18 0.85
C VAL A 81 11.55 -4.00 -0.21
N PRO A 82 11.74 -5.32 -0.01
CA PRO A 82 12.47 -6.17 -0.95
C PRO A 82 11.63 -6.54 -2.18
N ASP A 83 12.31 -6.92 -3.27
CA ASP A 83 11.69 -7.21 -4.57
C ASP A 83 10.59 -8.28 -4.51
N ASP A 84 10.80 -9.34 -3.71
CA ASP A 84 9.82 -10.43 -3.56
C ASP A 84 8.48 -9.96 -2.98
N ILE A 85 8.52 -8.99 -2.06
CA ILE A 85 7.32 -8.37 -1.50
C ILE A 85 6.67 -7.43 -2.51
N ILE A 86 7.47 -6.67 -3.27
CA ILE A 86 6.97 -5.79 -4.33
C ILE A 86 6.25 -6.60 -5.40
N ASP A 87 6.82 -7.72 -5.83
CA ASP A 87 6.20 -8.63 -6.79
C ASP A 87 4.88 -9.18 -6.25
N THR A 88 4.85 -9.60 -4.98
CA THR A 88 3.62 -10.06 -4.31
C THR A 88 2.52 -8.99 -4.31
N ILE A 89 2.89 -7.73 -4.04
CA ILE A 89 1.96 -6.59 -4.06
C ILE A 89 1.43 -6.38 -5.49
N LYS A 90 2.32 -6.32 -6.50
CA LYS A 90 1.93 -6.13 -7.91
C LYS A 90 1.00 -7.24 -8.41
N GLU A 91 1.30 -8.49 -8.08
CA GLU A 91 0.44 -9.63 -8.42
C GLU A 91 -0.93 -9.51 -7.76
N THR A 92 -0.97 -9.08 -6.50
CA THR A 92 -2.23 -8.87 -5.75
C THR A 92 -3.06 -7.75 -6.37
N LEU A 93 -2.46 -6.59 -6.66
CA LEU A 93 -3.13 -5.47 -7.32
C LEU A 93 -3.69 -5.88 -8.69
N LYS A 94 -2.88 -6.59 -9.49
CA LYS A 94 -3.31 -7.12 -10.80
C LYS A 94 -4.46 -8.11 -10.67
N LYS A 95 -4.41 -9.02 -9.69
CA LYS A 95 -5.46 -10.01 -9.42
C LYS A 95 -6.80 -9.33 -9.12
N TYR A 96 -6.79 -8.23 -8.37
CA TYR A 96 -8.00 -7.51 -7.99
C TYR A 96 -8.35 -6.33 -8.92
N GLY A 97 -7.67 -6.20 -10.05
CA GLY A 97 -7.97 -5.21 -11.08
C GLY A 97 -7.66 -3.77 -10.65
N ILE A 98 -6.76 -3.56 -9.70
CA ILE A 98 -6.31 -2.22 -9.30
C ILE A 98 -5.21 -1.80 -10.27
N ASN A 99 -5.56 -0.89 -11.17
CA ASN A 99 -4.64 -0.34 -12.14
C ASN A 99 -4.35 1.13 -11.82
N TRP A 100 -3.28 1.34 -11.05
CA TRP A 100 -2.79 2.65 -10.67
C TRP A 100 -1.96 3.36 -11.71
N LEU A 101 -1.68 2.70 -12.83
CA LEU A 101 -0.88 3.31 -13.89
C LEU A 101 -1.55 4.62 -14.26
N PHE A 102 -0.96 5.72 -13.79
CA PHE A 102 -1.24 7.05 -14.29
C PHE A 102 -1.03 6.94 -15.79
N LYS A 103 -2.13 6.89 -16.55
CA LYS A 103 -2.08 7.32 -17.93
C LYS A 103 -1.83 8.81 -17.85
N VAL A 104 -0.55 9.19 -17.74
CA VAL A 104 -0.13 10.47 -18.27
C VAL A 104 -0.63 10.42 -19.69
N ARG A 105 -1.71 11.16 -20.00
CA ARG A 105 -2.05 11.44 -21.39
C ARG A 105 -0.75 12.02 -21.93
N GLU A 106 -0.02 11.27 -22.73
CA GLU A 106 1.02 11.83 -23.57
C GLU A 106 0.33 13.00 -24.26
N ALA A 107 0.67 14.21 -23.84
CA ALA A 107 0.22 15.40 -24.53
C ALA A 107 0.83 15.26 -25.92
N GLU A 108 -0.02 14.93 -26.89
CA GLU A 108 0.32 14.82 -28.30
C GLU A 108 1.18 16.05 -28.66
N LYS A 109 2.45 15.81 -28.97
CA LYS A 109 3.37 16.80 -29.55
C LYS A 109 3.55 16.52 -31.02
#